data_AF-A0A5R8M8B5-F1
#
_entry.id   AF-A0A5R8M8B5-F1
#
_cell.length_a   1.000
_cell.length_b   1.000
_cell.length_c   1.000
_cell.angle_alpha   90.00
_cell.angle_beta   90.00
_cell.angle_gamma   90.00
#
_symmetry.space_group_name_H-M   'P 1'
#
loop_
_entity.id
_entity.type
_entity.pdbx_description
1 polymer ?
#
loop_
_entity_poly.entity_id
_entity_poly.type
_entity_poly.pdbx_seq_one_letter_code
_entity_poly.pdbx_strand_id
1 'polypeptide(L)'
;MPKKVFQLLSYLKFIIRSSNEHGVHSPFVYNFLTKGLYTKRQRHIPLEEHVLTKAISYFNYKSIGFVDADVYIKDKIVANFDHLTFDTLPLDVIYVGENSTLFKSISKASYHNHTMLMINGIYKNRERKESWERIKKLPEVSVTMDLFHCGLVFFRKEQDKEHFKIRI
;
A
#
# COMPACT_ATOMS: atom_id res chain seq x y z
N MET A 1 -5.41 -5.86 25.75
CA MET A 1 -4.74 -6.89 24.93
C MET A 1 -3.41 -6.34 24.43
N PRO A 2 -2.27 -7.00 24.67
CA PRO A 2 -0.96 -6.49 24.26
C PRO A 2 -0.84 -6.36 22.73
N LYS A 3 -0.10 -5.36 22.24
CA LYS A 3 0.09 -5.09 20.80
C LYS A 3 0.57 -6.32 20.01
N LYS A 4 1.56 -7.05 20.56
CA LYS A 4 2.11 -8.27 19.94
C LYS A 4 1.06 -9.39 19.81
N VAL A 5 0.24 -9.60 20.84
CA VAL A 5 -0.84 -10.60 20.79
C VAL A 5 -1.87 -10.20 19.72
N PHE A 6 -2.19 -8.91 19.62
CA PHE A 6 -3.13 -8.43 18.59
C PHE A 6 -2.59 -8.68 17.17
N GLN A 7 -1.31 -8.39 16.94
CA GLN A 7 -0.67 -8.64 15.65
C GLN A 7 -0.66 -10.13 15.32
N LEU A 8 -0.28 -11.00 16.25
CA LEU A 8 -0.26 -12.45 16.05
C LEU A 8 -1.65 -13.00 15.69
N LEU A 9 -2.68 -12.68 16.48
CA LEU A 9 -4.04 -13.14 16.18
C LEU A 9 -4.57 -12.54 14.87
N SER A 10 -4.21 -11.31 14.55
CA SER A 10 -4.58 -10.70 13.27
C SER A 10 -3.88 -11.36 12.09
N TYR A 11 -2.63 -11.78 12.26
CA TYR A 11 -1.87 -12.49 11.25
C TYR A 11 -2.46 -13.87 10.95
N LEU A 12 -2.80 -14.64 11.99
CA LEU A 12 -3.47 -15.93 11.81
C LEU A 12 -4.81 -15.77 11.07
N LYS A 13 -5.60 -14.76 11.46
CA LYS A 13 -6.86 -14.42 10.75
C LYS A 13 -6.62 -13.95 9.32
N PHE A 14 -5.51 -13.26 9.06
CA PHE A 14 -5.13 -12.84 7.73
C PHE A 14 -4.81 -14.06 6.86
N ILE A 15 -3.96 -14.99 7.32
CA ILE A 15 -3.61 -16.21 6.57
C ILE A 15 -4.85 -17.01 6.16
N ILE A 16 -5.82 -17.15 7.05
CA ILE A 16 -7.05 -17.92 6.77
C ILE A 16 -7.93 -17.23 5.72
N ARG A 17 -7.88 -15.90 5.63
CA ARG A 17 -8.78 -15.10 4.78
C ARG A 17 -8.11 -14.55 3.53
N SER A 18 -6.79 -14.60 3.43
CA SER A 18 -6.06 -14.10 2.29
C SER A 18 -6.02 -15.14 1.18
N SER A 19 -6.01 -14.64 -0.05
CA SER A 19 -5.83 -15.42 -1.26
C SER A 19 -4.45 -15.13 -1.86
N ASN A 20 -4.10 -15.86 -2.90
CA ASN A 20 -2.99 -15.54 -3.81
C ASN A 20 -3.58 -15.10 -5.16
N GLU A 21 -2.78 -15.11 -6.23
CA GLU A 21 -3.22 -14.72 -7.58
C GLU A 21 -4.45 -15.49 -8.09
N HIS A 22 -4.64 -16.74 -7.66
CA HIS A 22 -5.74 -17.59 -8.14
C HIS A 22 -7.11 -17.19 -7.56
N GLY A 23 -7.14 -16.40 -6.48
CA GLY A 23 -8.37 -15.83 -5.92
C GLY A 23 -8.67 -14.41 -6.39
N VAL A 24 -7.88 -13.86 -7.31
CA VAL A 24 -8.01 -12.49 -7.80
C VAL A 24 -8.73 -12.48 -9.14
N HIS A 25 -9.95 -11.94 -9.17
CA HIS A 25 -10.75 -11.81 -10.37
C HIS A 25 -10.56 -10.47 -11.10
N SER A 26 -9.91 -9.50 -10.47
CA SER A 26 -9.57 -8.21 -11.09
C SER A 26 -8.33 -8.36 -12.00
N PRO A 27 -8.44 -8.14 -13.33
CA PRO A 27 -7.29 -8.19 -14.22
C PRO A 27 -6.21 -7.17 -13.84
N PHE A 28 -6.59 -6.02 -13.29
CA PHE A 28 -5.66 -5.02 -12.79
C PHE A 28 -4.82 -5.56 -11.63
N VAL A 29 -5.46 -6.09 -10.59
CA VAL A 29 -4.77 -6.64 -9.41
C VAL A 29 -3.95 -7.87 -9.77
N TYR A 30 -4.50 -8.77 -10.61
CA TYR A 30 -3.80 -9.96 -11.06
C TYR A 30 -2.52 -9.61 -11.84
N ASN A 31 -2.59 -8.66 -12.77
CA ASN A 31 -1.42 -8.23 -13.53
C ASN A 31 -0.38 -7.58 -12.63
N PHE A 32 -0.78 -6.72 -11.69
CA PHE A 32 0.16 -6.10 -10.78
C PHE A 32 0.84 -7.11 -9.84
N LEU A 33 0.10 -8.10 -9.34
CA LEU A 33 0.66 -9.17 -8.53
C LEU A 33 1.69 -9.98 -9.31
N THR A 34 1.29 -10.53 -10.45
CA THR A 34 2.10 -11.48 -11.22
C THR A 34 3.30 -10.82 -11.90
N LYS A 35 3.16 -9.61 -12.42
CA LYS A 35 4.21 -8.90 -13.17
C LYS A 35 5.01 -7.92 -12.32
N GLY A 36 4.49 -7.50 -11.18
CA GLY A 36 5.16 -6.59 -10.24
C GLY A 36 5.64 -7.29 -8.98
N LEU A 37 4.69 -7.74 -8.15
CA LEU A 37 4.97 -8.13 -6.76
C LEU A 37 5.53 -9.54 -6.56
N TYR A 38 5.27 -10.49 -7.47
CA TYR A 38 5.80 -11.87 -7.40
C TYR A 38 7.23 -12.01 -7.94
N THR A 39 7.90 -10.90 -8.19
CA THR A 39 9.33 -10.92 -8.48
C THR A 39 10.12 -11.30 -7.22
N LYS A 40 11.25 -11.99 -7.39
CA LYS A 40 12.05 -12.52 -6.27
C LYS A 40 12.49 -11.38 -5.34
N ARG A 41 11.97 -11.37 -4.10
CA ARG A 41 12.39 -10.46 -3.03
C ARG A 41 13.70 -10.95 -2.39
N GLN A 42 14.65 -10.03 -2.16
CA GLN A 42 15.84 -10.34 -1.37
C GLN A 42 15.46 -10.41 0.12
N ARG A 43 15.92 -11.44 0.83
CA ARG A 43 15.48 -11.72 2.22
C ARG A 43 15.67 -10.58 3.21
N HIS A 44 16.70 -9.74 3.02
CA HIS A 44 16.99 -8.62 3.91
C HIS A 44 16.13 -7.38 3.66
N ILE A 45 15.43 -7.31 2.52
CA ILE A 45 14.60 -6.16 2.17
C ILE A 45 13.21 -6.33 2.83
N PRO A 46 12.77 -5.37 3.67
CA PRO A 46 11.42 -5.37 4.22
C PRO A 46 10.34 -5.48 3.14
N LEU A 47 9.19 -6.08 3.48
CA LEU A 47 8.16 -6.36 2.47
C LEU A 47 7.61 -5.05 1.87
N GLU A 48 7.37 -4.06 2.71
CA GLU A 48 6.91 -2.72 2.35
C GLU A 48 7.86 -2.00 1.38
N GLU A 49 9.18 -2.08 1.59
CA GLU A 49 10.17 -1.49 0.68
C GLU A 49 10.13 -2.19 -0.68
N HIS A 50 10.04 -3.53 -0.67
CA HIS A 50 9.89 -4.30 -1.90
C HIS A 50 8.59 -3.96 -2.64
N VAL A 51 7.47 -3.86 -1.94
CA VAL A 51 6.17 -3.51 -2.54
C VAL A 51 6.21 -2.11 -3.15
N LEU A 52 6.74 -1.12 -2.42
CA LEU A 52 6.84 0.26 -2.90
C LEU A 52 7.71 0.37 -4.16
N THR A 53 8.91 -0.20 -4.12
CA THR A 53 9.85 -0.17 -5.26
C THR A 53 9.26 -0.87 -6.49
N LYS A 54 8.60 -2.02 -6.31
CA LYS A 54 7.93 -2.73 -7.41
C LYS A 54 6.73 -1.98 -7.96
N ALA A 55 5.96 -1.30 -7.12
CA ALA A 55 4.87 -0.46 -7.57
C ALA A 55 5.37 0.71 -8.43
N ILE A 56 6.40 1.45 -7.96
CA ILE A 56 7.01 2.55 -8.71
C ILE A 56 7.48 2.08 -10.08
N SER A 57 8.23 0.96 -10.16
CA SER A 57 8.69 0.43 -11.44
C SER A 57 7.56 -0.07 -12.33
N TYR A 58 6.59 -0.81 -11.79
CA TYR A 58 5.53 -1.44 -12.57
C TYR A 58 4.57 -0.42 -13.20
N PHE A 59 4.18 0.60 -12.43
CA PHE A 59 3.30 1.66 -12.90
C PHE A 59 4.03 2.83 -13.56
N ASN A 60 5.37 2.81 -13.57
CA ASN A 60 6.22 3.88 -14.09
C ASN A 60 5.89 5.24 -13.46
N TYR A 61 5.66 5.24 -12.14
CA TYR A 61 5.31 6.45 -11.39
C TYR A 61 6.43 7.49 -11.44
N LYS A 62 6.05 8.77 -11.46
CA LYS A 62 6.96 9.91 -11.65
C LYS A 62 7.05 10.81 -10.44
N SER A 63 6.08 10.75 -9.55
CA SER A 63 6.05 11.60 -8.36
C SER A 63 5.70 10.81 -7.10
N ILE A 64 6.38 11.11 -5.99
CA ILE A 64 6.09 10.50 -4.69
C ILE A 64 6.08 11.56 -3.58
N GLY A 65 5.11 11.46 -2.68
CA GLY A 65 5.08 12.21 -1.42
C GLY A 65 5.15 11.28 -0.22
N PHE A 66 5.78 11.76 0.85
CA PHE A 66 5.97 11.00 2.08
C PHE A 66 5.23 11.66 3.25
N VAL A 67 4.48 10.86 4.00
CA VAL A 67 3.76 11.30 5.21
C VAL A 67 4.26 10.47 6.39
N ASP A 68 4.93 11.12 7.34
CA ASP A 68 5.53 10.49 8.54
C ASP A 68 6.40 9.26 8.22
N ALA A 69 7.13 9.32 7.09
CA ALA A 69 8.02 8.26 6.66
C ALA A 69 9.35 8.28 7.42
N ASP A 70 9.95 7.11 7.58
CA ASP A 70 11.33 7.00 8.08
C ASP A 70 12.32 7.62 7.08
N VAL A 71 13.37 8.26 7.58
CA VAL A 71 14.44 8.83 6.73
C VAL A 71 15.09 7.73 5.87
N TYR A 72 15.27 6.54 6.44
CA TYR A 72 15.85 5.38 5.75
C TYR A 72 15.09 5.03 4.46
N ILE A 73 13.75 4.98 4.51
CA ILE A 73 12.97 4.61 3.31
C ILE A 73 13.03 5.72 2.26
N LYS A 74 13.03 6.99 2.68
CA LYS A 74 13.14 8.13 1.77
C LYS A 74 14.48 8.10 1.02
N ASP A 75 15.58 7.95 1.74
CA ASP A 75 16.92 7.90 1.15
C ASP A 75 17.08 6.73 0.17
N LYS A 76 16.53 5.56 0.53
CA LYS A 76 16.53 4.38 -0.35
C LYS A 76 15.76 4.60 -1.65
N ILE A 77 14.60 5.24 -1.60
CA ILE A 77 13.80 5.53 -2.80
C ILE A 77 14.50 6.56 -3.68
N VAL A 78 15.05 7.62 -3.10
CA VAL A 78 15.85 8.62 -3.83
C VAL A 78 17.06 7.98 -4.52
N ALA A 79 17.76 7.08 -3.83
CA ALA A 79 18.94 6.40 -4.39
C ALA A 79 18.59 5.41 -5.52
N ASN A 80 17.40 4.81 -5.51
CA ASN A 80 16.98 3.80 -6.50
C ASN A 80 16.28 4.40 -7.73
N PHE A 81 15.75 5.62 -7.63
CA PHE A 81 14.95 6.25 -8.68
C PHE A 81 15.31 7.73 -8.86
N ASP A 82 16.24 7.99 -9.77
CA ASP A 82 16.71 9.33 -10.15
C ASP A 82 15.64 10.21 -10.83
N HIS A 83 14.66 9.58 -11.48
CA HIS A 83 13.61 10.24 -12.25
C HIS A 83 12.39 10.67 -11.42
N LEU A 84 12.35 10.35 -10.12
CA LEU A 84 11.21 10.72 -9.28
C LEU A 84 11.28 12.20 -8.89
N THR A 85 10.15 12.88 -9.02
CA THR A 85 9.91 14.17 -8.38
C THR A 85 9.29 13.95 -7.00
N PHE A 86 9.56 14.88 -6.09
CA PHE A 86 9.10 14.80 -4.71
C PHE A 86 8.13 15.94 -4.41
N ASP A 87 7.06 15.62 -3.68
CA ASP A 87 6.13 16.58 -3.08
C ASP A 87 5.49 17.60 -4.06
N THR A 88 5.50 17.28 -5.37
CA THR A 88 4.86 18.08 -6.43
C THR A 88 3.47 17.54 -6.70
N LEU A 89 2.42 18.25 -6.26
CA LEU A 89 1.04 17.78 -6.40
C LEU A 89 0.52 17.96 -7.84
N PRO A 90 -0.38 17.06 -8.32
CA PRO A 90 -0.84 15.83 -7.66
C PRO A 90 0.19 14.69 -7.78
N LEU A 91 0.18 13.76 -6.82
CA LEU A 91 1.20 12.71 -6.69
C LEU A 91 0.76 11.38 -7.29
N ASP A 92 1.67 10.67 -7.95
CA ASP A 92 1.45 9.29 -8.39
C ASP A 92 1.46 8.30 -7.22
N VAL A 93 2.33 8.54 -6.23
CA VAL A 93 2.40 7.73 -5.01
C VAL A 93 2.36 8.59 -3.77
N ILE A 94 1.55 8.19 -2.81
CA ILE A 94 1.56 8.75 -1.45
C ILE A 94 1.96 7.62 -0.50
N TYR A 95 3.14 7.72 0.09
CA TYR A 95 3.60 6.78 1.10
C TYR A 95 3.31 7.31 2.50
N VAL A 96 2.60 6.52 3.31
CA VAL A 96 2.30 6.83 4.70
C VAL A 96 3.05 5.86 5.61
N GLY A 97 3.93 6.42 6.44
CA GLY A 97 4.68 5.67 7.44
C GLY A 97 3.81 5.12 8.57
N GLU A 98 4.37 4.12 9.27
CA GLU A 98 3.64 3.34 10.29
C GLU A 98 3.31 4.09 11.60
N ASN A 99 3.87 5.29 11.78
CA ASN A 99 3.60 6.17 12.92
C ASN A 99 2.59 7.27 12.60
N SER A 100 2.17 7.39 11.33
CA SER A 100 1.26 8.45 10.92
C SER A 100 -0.12 8.34 11.55
N THR A 101 -0.65 9.47 11.99
CA THR A 101 -2.06 9.66 12.35
C THR A 101 -2.89 10.26 11.19
N LEU A 102 -2.21 10.78 10.16
CA LEU A 102 -2.78 11.58 9.08
C LEU A 102 -3.51 10.77 8.01
N PHE A 103 -3.25 9.47 7.88
CA PHE A 103 -3.90 8.62 6.88
C PHE A 103 -5.43 8.49 7.03
N LYS A 104 -6.02 9.08 8.09
CA LYS A 104 -7.49 9.21 8.25
C LYS A 104 -8.11 10.20 7.26
N SER A 105 -7.34 11.08 6.64
CA SER A 105 -7.80 12.03 5.62
C SER A 105 -6.70 12.33 4.62
N ILE A 106 -6.99 12.23 3.33
CA ILE A 106 -6.08 12.64 2.26
C ILE A 106 -6.73 13.80 1.54
N SER A 107 -5.99 14.90 1.37
CA SER A 107 -6.48 16.05 0.62
C SER A 107 -6.79 15.63 -0.82
N LYS A 108 -7.96 16.02 -1.33
CA LYS A 108 -8.35 15.76 -2.73
C LYS A 108 -7.39 16.40 -3.73
N ALA A 109 -6.64 17.43 -3.33
CA ALA A 109 -5.60 18.02 -4.16
C ALA A 109 -4.34 17.14 -4.29
N SER A 110 -4.18 16.14 -3.42
CA SER A 110 -2.96 15.34 -3.35
C SER A 110 -2.95 14.13 -4.29
N TYR A 111 -4.12 13.70 -4.78
CA TYR A 111 -4.25 12.51 -5.63
C TYR A 111 -5.03 12.76 -6.91
N HIS A 112 -4.78 11.92 -7.90
CA HIS A 112 -5.50 11.82 -9.17
C HIS A 112 -5.94 10.37 -9.41
N ASN A 113 -6.59 10.11 -10.54
CA ASN A 113 -7.17 8.79 -10.87
C ASN A 113 -6.16 7.62 -10.81
N HIS A 114 -4.88 7.90 -11.07
CA HIS A 114 -3.82 6.90 -11.12
C HIS A 114 -2.95 6.85 -9.87
N THR A 115 -3.25 7.67 -8.86
CA THR A 115 -2.51 7.67 -7.61
C THR A 115 -2.68 6.34 -6.90
N MET A 116 -1.58 5.83 -6.36
CA MET A 116 -1.57 4.78 -5.36
C MET A 116 -1.18 5.36 -4.00
N LEU A 117 -2.05 5.15 -3.01
CA LEU A 117 -1.72 5.37 -1.61
C LEU A 117 -1.20 4.06 -1.02
N MET A 118 -0.02 4.11 -0.41
CA MET A 118 0.57 3.01 0.34
C MET A 118 0.63 3.35 1.83
N ILE A 119 0.05 2.50 2.68
CA ILE A 119 -0.04 2.74 4.11
C ILE A 119 0.66 1.62 4.88
N ASN A 120 1.73 1.95 5.60
CA ASN A 120 2.48 0.96 6.37
C ASN A 120 1.88 0.67 7.75
N GLY A 121 2.00 -0.58 8.20
CA GLY A 121 1.58 -1.01 9.53
C GLY A 121 0.07 -1.05 9.73
N ILE A 122 -0.74 -1.44 8.73
CA ILE A 122 -2.21 -1.50 8.84
C ILE A 122 -2.73 -2.42 9.97
N TYR A 123 -1.94 -3.40 10.42
CA TYR A 123 -2.24 -4.23 11.60
C TYR A 123 -1.38 -3.91 12.83
N LYS A 124 -0.63 -2.80 12.85
CA LYS A 124 0.28 -2.47 13.97
C LYS A 124 -0.44 -2.43 15.32
N ASN A 125 -1.67 -1.91 15.34
CA ASN A 125 -2.55 -1.90 16.50
C ASN A 125 -4.04 -1.86 16.04
N ARG A 126 -4.97 -1.86 17.00
CA ARG A 126 -6.43 -1.86 16.71
C ARG A 126 -6.86 -0.60 15.94
N GLU A 127 -6.38 0.56 16.36
CA GLU A 127 -6.72 1.85 15.73
C GLU A 127 -6.28 1.91 14.26
N ARG A 128 -5.08 1.38 13.95
CA ARG A 128 -4.56 1.26 12.59
C ARG A 128 -5.47 0.39 11.72
N LYS A 129 -5.90 -0.74 12.25
CA LYS A 129 -6.82 -1.65 11.56
C LYS A 129 -8.19 -1.01 11.35
N GLU A 130 -8.73 -0.32 12.35
CA GLU A 130 -10.00 0.40 12.24
C GLU A 130 -9.93 1.51 11.18
N SER A 131 -8.81 2.22 11.13
CA SER A 131 -8.58 3.25 10.12
C SER A 131 -8.42 2.65 8.72
N TRP A 132 -7.79 1.49 8.57
CA TRP A 132 -7.78 0.73 7.32
C TRP A 132 -9.19 0.35 6.86
N GLU A 133 -10.04 -0.17 7.75
CA GLU A 133 -11.43 -0.50 7.41
C GLU A 133 -12.28 0.74 7.10
N ARG A 134 -11.92 1.92 7.59
CA ARG A 134 -12.56 3.20 7.21
C ARG A 134 -12.15 3.64 5.80
N ILE A 135 -10.87 3.57 5.46
CA ILE A 135 -10.36 3.99 4.14
C ILE A 135 -11.01 3.19 3.01
N LYS A 136 -11.15 1.87 3.18
CA LYS A 136 -11.85 1.01 2.23
C LYS A 136 -13.27 1.50 1.90
N LYS A 137 -13.95 2.13 2.86
CA LYS A 137 -15.33 2.62 2.71
C LYS A 137 -15.42 3.98 2.03
N LEU A 138 -14.33 4.70 1.85
CA LEU A 138 -14.34 6.01 1.19
C LEU A 138 -14.88 5.90 -0.25
N PRO A 139 -15.73 6.84 -0.70
CA PRO A 139 -16.37 6.76 -2.01
C PRO A 139 -15.39 6.85 -3.18
N GLU A 140 -14.27 7.54 -3.01
CA GLU A 140 -13.20 7.67 -4.02
C GLU A 140 -12.34 6.41 -4.18
N VAL A 141 -12.37 5.50 -3.21
CA VAL A 141 -11.56 4.27 -3.24
C VAL A 141 -12.25 3.22 -4.10
N SER A 142 -11.60 2.80 -5.17
CA SER A 142 -12.03 1.68 -6.00
C SER A 142 -11.39 0.38 -5.54
N VAL A 143 -10.07 0.27 -5.60
CA VAL A 143 -9.38 -0.98 -5.27
C VAL A 143 -8.53 -0.84 -4.01
N THR A 144 -8.57 -1.83 -3.12
CA THR A 144 -7.60 -1.94 -2.03
C THR A 144 -6.96 -3.32 -1.99
N MET A 145 -5.66 -3.37 -1.67
CA MET A 145 -4.93 -4.61 -1.42
C MET A 145 -4.37 -4.59 0.01
N ASP A 146 -4.87 -5.48 0.87
CA ASP A 146 -4.35 -5.74 2.20
C ASP A 146 -3.27 -6.82 2.09
N LEU A 147 -2.01 -6.42 2.33
CA LEU A 147 -0.82 -7.28 2.32
C LEU A 147 -0.31 -7.57 3.74
N PHE A 148 -1.17 -7.40 4.76
CA PHE A 148 -0.88 -7.46 6.19
C PHE A 148 0.11 -6.41 6.72
N HIS A 149 1.32 -6.33 6.18
CA HIS A 149 2.33 -5.36 6.61
C HIS A 149 2.01 -3.95 6.13
N CYS A 150 1.44 -3.85 4.93
CA CYS A 150 0.99 -2.60 4.33
C CYS A 150 -0.34 -2.78 3.62
N GLY A 151 -1.05 -1.67 3.39
CA GLY A 151 -2.24 -1.61 2.56
C GLY A 151 -1.99 -0.71 1.35
N LEU A 152 -2.43 -1.15 0.17
CA LEU A 152 -2.43 -0.36 -1.05
C LEU A 152 -3.85 0.09 -1.36
N VAL A 153 -4.00 1.32 -1.79
CA VAL A 153 -5.29 1.94 -2.11
C VAL A 153 -5.16 2.65 -3.45
N PHE A 154 -6.12 2.39 -4.32
CA PHE A 154 -6.18 2.95 -5.67
C PHE A 154 -7.50 3.73 -5.86
N PHE A 155 -7.42 4.84 -6.59
CA PHE A 155 -8.54 5.76 -6.86
C PHE A 155 -9.01 5.68 -8.33
N ARG A 156 -8.77 4.53 -8.97
CA ARG A 156 -9.00 4.32 -10.42
C ARG A 156 -10.49 4.17 -10.70
N LYS A 157 -11.08 5.12 -11.42
CA LYS A 157 -12.51 5.12 -11.78
C LYS A 157 -12.88 4.02 -12.78
N GLU A 158 -11.91 3.46 -13.49
CA GLU A 158 -12.10 2.37 -14.45
C GLU A 158 -12.16 0.99 -13.77
N GLN A 159 -12.03 0.92 -12.45
CA GLN A 159 -12.08 -0.32 -11.68
C GLN A 159 -13.32 -0.35 -10.79
N ASP A 160 -13.92 -1.53 -10.68
CA ASP A 160 -14.97 -1.77 -9.71
C ASP A 160 -14.45 -1.62 -8.28
N LYS A 161 -15.38 -1.37 -7.36
CA LYS A 161 -15.04 -1.26 -5.95
C LYS A 161 -14.77 -2.64 -5.34
N GLU A 162 -13.50 -2.98 -5.18
CA GLU A 162 -13.05 -4.29 -4.74
C GLU A 162 -11.97 -4.23 -3.66
N HIS A 163 -12.03 -5.17 -2.71
CA HIS A 163 -11.11 -5.20 -1.56
C HIS A 163 -10.47 -6.58 -1.40
N PHE A 164 -9.19 -6.66 -1.71
CA PHE A 164 -8.43 -7.90 -1.71
C PHE A 164 -7.59 -8.06 -0.44
N LYS A 165 -7.48 -9.29 0.04
CA LYS A 165 -6.49 -9.72 1.03
C LYS A 165 -5.54 -10.68 0.35
N ILE A 166 -4.29 -10.26 0.14
CA ILE A 166 -3.35 -11.03 -0.68
C ILE A 166 -2.13 -11.42 0.14
N ARG A 167 -1.81 -12.71 0.13
CA ARG A 167 -0.57 -13.24 0.68
C ARG A 167 0.49 -13.26 -0.42
N ILE A 168 1.62 -12.59 -0.17
CA ILE A 168 2.78 -12.51 -1.05
C ILE A 168 4.06 -12.90 -0.30
#